data_AF-A0A645EDH1-F1
#
_entry.id   AF-A0A645EDH1-F1
#
_cell.length_a   1.000
_cell.length_b   1.000
_cell.length_c   1.000
_cell.angle_alpha   90.00
_cell.angle_beta   90.00
_cell.angle_gamma   90.00
#
_symmetry.space_group_name_H-M   'P 1'
#
loop_
_entity.id
_entity.type
_entity.pdbx_description
1 polymer ?
#
loop_
_entity_poly.entity_id
_entity_poly.type
_entity_poly.pdbx_seq_one_letter_code
_entity_poly.pdbx_strand_id
1 'polypeptide(L)'
;MQQQEEEILTRLAAAVAAGQAPDSDEGRAIAQLHHSWLCHSIHACPPATHKGLAALYVQDERFTAYYDKARPGCAAFLHDAVLALYR
;
A
#
# COMPACT_ATOMS: atom_id res chain seq x y z
N MET A 1 -2.87 -10.11 11.81
CA MET A 1 -2.51 -8.68 11.93
C MET A 1 -1.04 -8.44 11.60
N GLN A 2 -0.06 -8.80 12.47
CA GLN A 2 1.37 -8.53 12.20
C GLN A 2 1.92 -9.25 10.95
N GLN A 3 1.54 -10.51 10.72
CA GLN A 3 2.02 -11.25 9.54
C GLN A 3 1.58 -10.63 8.19
N GLN A 4 0.38 -10.04 8.12
CA GLN A 4 -0.11 -9.41 6.89
C GLN A 4 0.61 -8.10 6.60
N GLU A 5 0.90 -7.33 7.65
CA GLU A 5 1.70 -6.11 7.55
C GLU A 5 3.11 -6.40 7.02
N GLU A 6 3.78 -7.40 7.59
CA GLU A 6 5.11 -7.83 7.14
C GLU A 6 5.09 -8.33 5.68
N GLU A 7 4.06 -9.08 5.29
CA GLU A 7 3.88 -9.53 3.91
C GLU A 7 3.72 -8.33 2.96
N ILE A 8 2.87 -7.35 3.30
CA ILE A 8 2.67 -6.14 2.50
C ILE A 8 4.01 -5.41 2.31
N LEU A 9 4.75 -5.15 3.39
CA LEU A 9 6.03 -4.45 3.34
C LEU A 9 7.07 -5.20 2.50
N THR A 10 7.12 -6.53 2.63
CA THR A 10 8.03 -7.38 1.86
C THR A 10 7.71 -7.33 0.37
N ARG A 11 6.42 -7.46 0.01
CA ARG A 11 5.96 -7.45 -1.38
C ARG A 11 6.13 -6.08 -2.02
N LEU A 12 5.88 -4.99 -1.29
CA LEU A 12 6.15 -3.62 -1.75
C LEU A 12 7.62 -3.45 -2.12
N ALA A 13 8.54 -3.83 -1.21
CA ALA A 13 9.96 -3.70 -1.45
C ALA A 13 10.41 -4.52 -2.68
N ALA A 14 9.88 -5.73 -2.86
CA ALA A 14 10.16 -6.57 -4.01
C ALA A 14 9.61 -5.99 -5.33
N ALA A 15 8.36 -5.52 -5.33
CA ALA A 15 7.72 -4.93 -6.52
C ALA A 15 8.45 -3.66 -6.98
N VAL A 16 8.81 -2.78 -6.05
CA VAL A 16 9.61 -1.57 -6.34
C VAL A 16 11.02 -1.94 -6.80
N ALA A 17 11.64 -2.97 -6.21
CA ALA A 17 12.96 -3.44 -6.65
C ALA A 17 12.96 -4.01 -8.07
N ALA A 18 11.88 -4.69 -8.44
CA ALA A 18 11.68 -5.24 -9.79
C ALA A 18 11.20 -4.19 -10.80
N GLY A 19 10.93 -2.94 -10.38
CA GLY A 19 10.43 -1.88 -11.27
C GLY A 19 9.03 -2.16 -11.80
N GLN A 20 8.19 -2.86 -11.04
CA GLN A 20 6.84 -3.18 -11.46
C GLN A 20 5.96 -1.92 -11.49
N ALA A 21 4.94 -1.95 -12.36
CA ALA A 21 3.94 -0.90 -12.40
C ALA A 21 2.95 -1.06 -11.23
N PRO A 22 2.49 0.04 -10.59
CA PRO A 22 1.49 -0.03 -9.51
C PRO A 22 0.13 -0.63 -9.93
N ASP A 23 -0.21 -0.56 -11.21
CA ASP A 23 -1.40 -1.15 -11.81
C ASP A 23 -1.16 -2.56 -12.39
N SER A 24 -0.03 -3.19 -12.08
CA SER A 24 0.22 -4.60 -12.40
C SER A 24 -0.65 -5.54 -11.53
N ASP A 25 -0.65 -6.84 -11.87
CA ASP A 25 -1.32 -7.86 -11.05
C ASP A 25 -0.79 -7.88 -9.61
N GLU A 26 0.52 -7.72 -9.44
CA GLU A 26 1.15 -7.69 -8.13
C GLU A 26 0.79 -6.41 -7.36
N GLY A 27 0.79 -5.25 -8.03
CA GLY A 27 0.34 -4.00 -7.41
C GLY A 27 -1.11 -4.07 -6.92
N ARG A 28 -2.02 -4.61 -7.75
CA ARG A 28 -3.41 -4.87 -7.35
C ARG A 28 -3.52 -5.83 -6.17
N ALA A 29 -2.76 -6.92 -6.19
CA ALA A 29 -2.77 -7.91 -5.11
C ALA A 29 -2.28 -7.32 -3.78
N ILE A 30 -1.23 -6.49 -3.82
CA ILE A 30 -0.74 -5.75 -2.64
C ILE A 30 -1.81 -4.79 -2.13
N ALA A 31 -2.45 -4.00 -3.00
CA ALA A 31 -3.50 -3.07 -2.61
C ALA A 31 -4.72 -3.77 -1.99
N GLN A 32 -5.11 -4.94 -2.49
CA GLN A 32 -6.21 -5.75 -1.93
C GLN A 32 -5.85 -6.34 -0.56
N LEU A 33 -4.62 -6.84 -0.42
CA LEU A 33 -4.11 -7.33 0.86
C LEU A 33 -4.07 -6.19 1.89
N HIS A 34 -3.57 -5.02 1.49
CA HIS A 34 -3.53 -3.83 2.31
C HIS A 34 -4.93 -3.33 2.72
N HIS A 35 -5.89 -3.33 1.79
CA HIS A 35 -7.29 -3.02 2.09
C HIS A 35 -7.87 -3.96 3.16
N SER A 36 -7.62 -5.27 3.00
CA SER A 36 -8.06 -6.28 3.94
C SER A 36 -7.43 -6.06 5.32
N TRP A 37 -6.13 -5.80 5.39
CA TRP A 37 -5.43 -5.49 6.63
C TRP A 37 -6.01 -4.25 7.34
N LEU A 38 -6.29 -3.17 6.60
CA LEU A 38 -6.93 -1.96 7.14
C LEU A 38 -8.34 -2.24 7.66
N CYS A 39 -9.18 -2.98 6.93
CA CYS A 39 -10.53 -3.36 7.37
C CYS A 39 -10.54 -3.98 8.77
N HIS A 40 -9.56 -4.85 9.06
CA HIS A 40 -9.44 -5.49 10.37
C HIS A 40 -9.01 -4.51 11.48
N SER A 41 -8.22 -3.48 11.14
CA SER A 41 -7.70 -2.51 12.13
C SER A 41 -8.72 -1.41 12.48
N ILE A 42 -9.44 -0.88 11.49
CA ILE A 42 -10.27 0.33 11.64
C ILE A 42 -11.78 0.08 11.47
N HIS A 43 -12.21 -1.18 11.32
CA HIS A 43 -13.62 -1.63 11.24
C HIS A 43 -14.48 -1.02 10.10
N ALA A 44 -13.96 -0.05 9.35
CA ALA A 44 -14.59 0.53 8.18
C ALA A 44 -13.52 0.86 7.13
N CYS A 45 -13.57 0.20 5.98
CA CYS A 45 -12.73 0.54 4.84
C CYS A 45 -13.56 0.56 3.55
N PRO A 46 -14.52 1.48 3.39
CA PRO A 46 -15.07 1.73 2.07
C PRO A 46 -13.95 2.21 1.12
N PRO A 47 -14.08 2.03 -0.21
CA PRO A 47 -13.06 2.44 -1.17
C PRO A 47 -12.57 3.88 -1.00
N ALA A 48 -13.48 4.80 -0.63
CA ALA A 48 -13.14 6.21 -0.37
C ALA A 48 -12.19 6.38 0.83
N THR A 49 -12.39 5.63 1.91
CA THR A 49 -11.49 5.64 3.08
C THR A 49 -10.12 5.10 2.71
N HIS A 50 -10.07 4.02 1.93
CA HIS A 50 -8.79 3.45 1.50
C HIS A 50 -8.00 4.44 0.63
N LYS A 51 -8.65 5.10 -0.34
CA LYS A 51 -8.03 6.17 -1.15
C LYS A 51 -7.57 7.35 -0.28
N GLY A 52 -8.40 7.79 0.66
CA GLY A 52 -8.07 8.91 1.56
C GLY A 52 -6.86 8.62 2.44
N LEU A 53 -6.75 7.40 2.98
CA LEU A 53 -5.59 6.97 3.75
C LEU A 53 -4.33 6.89 2.88
N ALA A 54 -4.45 6.31 1.68
CA ALA A 54 -3.33 6.20 0.76
C ALA A 54 -2.74 7.56 0.38
N ALA A 55 -3.57 8.60 0.25
CA ALA A 55 -3.12 9.97 -0.02
C ALA A 55 -2.18 10.51 1.08
N LEU A 56 -2.39 10.11 2.34
CA LEU A 56 -1.52 10.52 3.45
C LEU A 56 -0.12 9.89 3.36
N TYR A 57 0.04 8.74 2.71
CA TYR A 57 1.31 8.02 2.66
C TYR A 57 2.41 8.77 1.92
N VAL A 58 2.03 9.68 1.03
CA VAL A 58 2.94 10.53 0.25
C VAL A 58 2.91 12.00 0.70
N GLN A 59 1.94 12.40 1.52
CA GLN A 59 1.78 13.77 2.00
C GLN A 59 2.41 14.00 3.38
N ASP A 60 2.53 12.95 4.20
CA ASP A 60 3.10 13.01 5.54
C ASP A 60 4.30 12.06 5.63
N GLU A 61 5.48 12.65 5.87
CA GLU A 61 6.76 11.95 5.89
C GLU A 61 6.82 10.79 6.88
N ARG A 62 6.00 10.78 7.93
CA ARG A 62 5.96 9.68 8.90
C ARG A 62 5.41 8.40 8.26
N PHE A 63 4.40 8.53 7.42
CA PHE A 63 3.85 7.38 6.68
C PHE A 63 4.76 6.99 5.53
N THR A 64 5.37 7.96 4.84
CA THR A 64 6.37 7.69 3.82
C THR A 64 7.51 6.87 4.40
N ALA A 65 8.10 7.31 5.51
CA ALA A 65 9.20 6.61 6.18
C ALA A 65 8.82 5.21 6.67
N TYR A 66 7.56 5.00 7.06
CA TYR A 66 7.07 3.70 7.49
C TYR A 66 7.06 2.68 6.32
N TYR A 67 6.47 3.03 5.17
CA TYR A 67 6.44 2.12 4.02
C TYR A 67 7.79 2.03 3.29
N ASP A 68 8.57 3.11 3.29
CA ASP A 68 9.88 3.17 2.64
C ASP A 68 11.00 2.55 3.48
N LYS A 69 10.69 2.01 4.66
CA LYS A 69 11.66 1.46 5.62
C LYS A 69 12.65 0.47 4.99
N ALA A 70 12.17 -0.38 4.09
CA ALA A 70 13.00 -1.36 3.38
C ALA A 70 13.58 -0.80 2.06
N ARG A 71 12.83 0.08 1.39
CA ARG A 71 13.21 0.63 0.09
C ARG A 71 12.46 1.95 -0.19
N PRO A 72 13.15 3.01 -0.63
CA PRO A 72 12.49 4.23 -1.07
C PRO A 72 11.52 4.00 -2.24
N GLY A 73 10.36 4.66 -2.20
CA GLY A 73 9.32 4.60 -3.24
C GLY A 73 8.20 3.60 -2.98
N CYS A 74 8.25 2.81 -1.91
CA CYS A 74 7.18 1.88 -1.53
C CYS A 74 5.89 2.61 -1.17
N ALA A 75 5.96 3.75 -0.48
CA ALA A 75 4.80 4.57 -0.14
C ALA A 75 4.08 5.09 -1.40
N ALA A 76 4.85 5.60 -2.36
CA ALA A 76 4.32 6.08 -3.64
C ALA A 76 3.71 4.94 -4.47
N PHE A 77 4.40 3.79 -4.53
CA PHE A 77 3.88 2.59 -5.20
C PHE A 77 2.55 2.15 -4.59
N LEU A 78 2.46 2.05 -3.26
CA LEU A 78 1.24 1.65 -2.58
C LEU A 78 0.11 2.65 -2.85
N HIS A 79 0.41 3.96 -2.78
CA HIS A 79 -0.56 5.01 -3.12
C HIS A 79 -1.16 4.79 -4.51
N ASP A 80 -0.32 4.64 -5.52
CA ASP A 80 -0.76 4.50 -6.91
C ASP A 80 -1.50 3.19 -7.14
N ALA A 81 -1.07 2.10 -6.50
CA ALA A 81 -1.73 0.80 -6.56
C ALA A 81 -3.14 0.85 -5.95
N VAL A 82 -3.31 1.56 -4.83
CA VAL A 82 -4.63 1.79 -4.22
C VAL A 82 -5.53 2.61 -5.13
N LEU A 83 -5.00 3.65 -5.78
CA LEU A 83 -5.77 4.42 -6.75
C LEU A 83 -6.19 3.57 -7.95
N ALA A 84 -5.28 2.73 -8.46
CA ALA A 84 -5.53 1.85 -9.59
C ALA A 84 -6.56 0.74 -9.29
N LEU A 85 -6.61 0.25 -8.05
CA LEU A 85 -7.55 -0.80 -7.63
C LEU A 85 -9.03 -0.41 -7.78
N TYR A 86 -9.33 0.89 -7.74
CA TYR A 86 -10.68 1.44 -7.74
C TYR A 86 -10.94 2.38 -8.92
N ARG A 87 -10.29 2.12 -10.05
CA ARG A 87 -10.58 2.77 -11.34
C ARG A 87 -11.72 2.07 -12.05
#